data_AF-A0A0F3IID4-F1
#
_entry.id   AF-A0A0F3IID4-F1
#
_cell.length_a   1.000
_cell.length_b   1.000
_cell.length_c   1.000
_cell.angle_alpha   90.00
_cell.angle_beta   90.00
_cell.angle_gamma   90.00
#
_symmetry.space_group_name_H-M   'P 1'
#
loop_
_entity.id
_entity.type
_entity.pdbx_description
1 polymer ?
#
loop_
_entity_poly.entity_id
_entity_poly.type
_entity_poly.pdbx_seq_one_letter_code
_entity_poly.pdbx_strand_id
1 'polypeptide(L)'
;MTLSLADTQQAFQTAVLHLQKATPDFIIGTPQVSADQRFKVYTDAYRLRLIEALSADFQALHTYLGDDGFAGLGQTYIDASPSDQFSVRWFGRHLPRFLAETPPYTEQPELNELAVFEWALSEAFDAAESTLLSHAQLVTIDPNAWPSLTLHFHPSLRRINLHSNAPQIWQAANQKQALPEFTRQPEAQAWSIWRHEQKLLFRSLSEQEAYALDAFVQGQCFAEICTGLSEWLEEADVVMKLASFLQTWLRDGWIADKATGVAKAT
;
A
#
# COMPACT_ATOMS: atom_id res chain seq x y z
N MET A 1 30.01 34.05 9.65
CA MET A 1 29.62 34.10 8.22
C MET A 1 28.11 33.99 8.18
N THR A 2 27.42 34.87 7.46
CA THR A 2 25.99 34.70 7.17
C THR A 2 25.82 33.54 6.21
N LEU A 3 25.13 32.49 6.65
CA LEU A 3 24.74 31.38 5.78
C LEU A 3 23.86 31.90 4.64
N SER A 4 23.94 31.27 3.47
CA SER A 4 22.94 31.52 2.43
C SER A 4 21.57 31.00 2.90
N LEU A 5 20.49 31.41 2.22
CA LEU A 5 19.15 30.87 2.48
C LEU A 5 19.13 29.35 2.30
N ALA A 6 19.76 28.84 1.24
CA ALA A 6 19.82 27.41 0.95
C ALA A 6 20.57 26.65 2.05
N ASP A 7 21.71 27.17 2.51
CA ASP A 7 22.49 26.53 3.58
C ASP A 7 21.73 26.53 4.91
N THR A 8 20.99 27.61 5.19
CA THR A 8 20.17 27.71 6.41
C THR A 8 19.00 26.72 6.37
N GLN A 9 18.31 26.61 5.24
CA GLN A 9 17.22 25.64 5.04
C GLN A 9 17.72 24.20 5.17
N GLN A 10 18.85 23.89 4.54
CA GLN A 10 19.46 22.55 4.62
C GLN A 10 19.89 22.22 6.05
N ALA A 11 20.58 23.13 6.74
CA ALA A 11 21.00 22.93 8.12
C ALA A 11 19.81 22.76 9.06
N PHE A 12 18.75 23.54 8.88
CA PHE A 12 17.53 23.40 9.67
C PHE A 12 16.82 22.07 9.41
N GLN A 13 16.68 21.66 8.15
CA GLN A 13 16.08 20.38 7.78
C GLN A 13 16.86 19.21 8.40
N THR A 14 18.19 19.21 8.26
CA THR A 14 19.04 18.17 8.86
C THR A 14 18.90 18.14 10.39
N ALA A 15 18.81 19.29 11.05
CA ALA A 15 18.62 19.36 12.50
C ALA A 15 17.26 18.80 12.95
N VAL A 16 16.19 19.06 12.18
CA VAL A 16 14.83 18.55 12.45
C VAL A 16 14.73 17.05 12.17
N LEU A 17 15.28 16.57 11.04
CA LEU A 17 15.15 15.16 10.62
C LEU A 17 15.97 14.20 11.49
N HIS A 18 17.16 14.61 11.92
CA HIS A 18 18.06 13.74 12.70
C HIS A 18 18.06 14.06 14.19
N LEU A 19 17.17 14.94 14.64
CA LEU A 19 17.11 15.42 16.03
C LEU A 19 18.51 15.74 16.57
N GLN A 20 19.24 16.63 15.88
CA GLN A 20 20.57 17.02 16.34
C GLN A 20 20.49 17.50 17.79
N LYS A 21 21.40 16.99 18.64
CA LYS A 21 21.42 17.33 20.07
C LYS A 21 21.65 18.83 20.33
N ALA A 22 22.18 19.56 19.36
CA ALA A 22 22.46 20.99 19.48
C ALA A 22 21.52 21.79 18.56
N THR A 23 20.92 22.84 19.13
CA THR A 23 20.15 23.83 18.39
C THR A 23 21.07 24.58 17.43
N PRO A 24 20.73 24.71 16.13
CA PRO A 24 21.53 25.50 15.22
C PRO A 24 21.65 26.97 15.66
N ASP A 25 22.88 27.52 15.60
CA ASP A 25 23.21 28.87 16.10
C ASP A 25 22.40 30.01 15.45
N PHE A 26 21.83 29.77 14.27
CA PHE A 26 20.97 30.74 13.57
C PHE A 26 19.53 30.79 14.08
N ILE A 27 19.14 29.88 14.99
CA ILE A 27 17.85 29.94 15.68
C ILE A 27 17.96 30.93 16.83
N ILE A 28 17.11 31.97 16.79
CA ILE A 28 17.16 33.07 17.75
C ILE A 28 16.08 32.87 18.81
N GLY A 29 16.42 33.05 20.08
CA GLY A 29 15.44 33.07 21.18
C GLY A 29 14.65 34.39 21.26
N THR A 30 13.73 34.46 22.21
CA THR A 30 13.12 35.71 22.70
C THR A 30 13.49 35.89 24.18
N PRO A 31 13.23 37.07 24.78
CA PRO A 31 13.43 37.25 26.22
C PRO A 31 12.63 36.25 27.09
N GLN A 32 11.54 35.68 26.56
CA GLN A 32 10.66 34.75 27.28
C GLN A 32 10.95 33.27 26.98
N VAL A 33 11.51 32.95 25.80
CA VAL A 33 11.71 31.57 25.35
C VAL A 33 13.07 31.45 24.66
N SER A 34 13.95 30.58 25.18
CA SER A 34 15.29 30.40 24.59
C SER A 34 15.24 29.80 23.19
N ALA A 35 16.32 29.94 22.42
CA ALA A 35 16.45 29.29 21.11
C ALA A 35 16.24 27.77 21.21
N ASP A 36 16.82 27.15 22.23
CA ASP A 36 16.67 25.71 22.51
C ASP A 36 15.24 25.32 22.78
N GLN A 37 14.52 26.09 23.60
CA GLN A 37 13.11 25.83 23.89
C GLN A 37 12.26 25.97 22.62
N ARG A 38 12.49 27.00 21.80
CA ARG A 38 11.78 27.18 20.53
C ARG A 38 12.04 26.04 19.56
N PHE A 39 13.29 25.62 19.42
CA PHE A 39 13.67 24.52 18.54
C PHE A 39 13.07 23.21 19.01
N LYS A 40 13.15 22.92 20.32
CA LYS A 40 12.51 21.75 20.93
C LYS A 40 11.00 21.71 20.68
N VAL A 41 10.29 22.81 20.89
CA VAL A 41 8.84 22.89 20.62
C VAL A 41 8.56 22.58 19.14
N TYR A 42 9.37 23.08 18.22
CA TYR A 42 9.23 22.79 16.81
C TYR A 42 9.47 21.31 16.49
N THR A 43 10.56 20.72 16.98
CA THR A 43 10.90 19.30 16.71
C THR A 43 9.90 18.35 17.34
N ASP A 44 9.42 18.64 18.56
CA ASP A 44 8.41 17.84 19.24
C ASP A 44 7.09 17.87 18.44
N ALA A 45 6.65 19.07 18.01
CA ALA A 45 5.44 19.21 17.21
C ALA A 45 5.59 18.62 15.80
N TYR A 46 6.79 18.58 15.23
CA TYR A 46 7.06 17.90 13.96
C TYR A 46 6.85 16.39 14.11
N ARG A 47 7.46 15.77 15.13
CA ARG A 47 7.30 14.33 15.38
C ARG A 47 5.86 13.96 15.70
N LEU A 48 5.16 14.77 16.49
CA LEU A 48 3.75 14.53 16.81
C LEU A 48 2.90 14.46 15.53
N ARG A 49 3.11 15.39 14.58
CA ARG A 49 2.39 15.38 13.29
C ARG A 49 2.70 14.15 12.45
N LEU A 50 3.92 13.62 12.52
CA LEU A 50 4.27 12.38 11.83
C LEU A 50 3.55 11.18 12.46
N ILE A 51 3.46 11.12 13.79
CA ILE A 51 2.69 10.08 14.49
C ILE A 51 1.19 10.20 14.17
N GLU A 52 0.65 11.41 14.14
CA GLU A 52 -0.74 11.68 13.74
C GLU A 52 -1.00 11.20 12.31
N ALA A 53 -0.08 11.46 11.38
CA ALA A 53 -0.18 10.97 10.00
C ALA A 53 -0.15 9.44 9.93
N LEU A 54 0.76 8.79 10.67
CA LEU A 54 0.77 7.32 10.77
C LEU A 54 -0.55 6.81 11.34
N SER A 55 -1.11 7.44 12.37
CA SER A 55 -2.40 7.00 12.93
C SER A 55 -3.55 7.16 11.94
N ALA A 56 -3.48 8.11 11.01
CA ALA A 56 -4.50 8.29 9.99
C ALA A 56 -4.43 7.18 8.92
N ASP A 57 -3.21 6.77 8.54
CA ASP A 57 -2.94 5.72 7.55
C ASP A 57 -3.09 4.29 8.13
N PHE A 58 -2.86 4.11 9.44
CA PHE A 58 -2.81 2.81 10.12
C PHE A 58 -3.75 2.75 11.34
N GLN A 59 -5.04 2.99 11.12
CA GLN A 59 -6.05 3.09 12.18
C GLN A 59 -6.32 1.77 12.89
N ALA A 60 -6.36 0.66 12.16
CA ALA A 60 -6.55 -0.66 12.74
C ALA A 60 -5.32 -1.06 13.55
N LEU A 61 -4.11 -0.79 13.05
CA LEU A 61 -2.88 -1.02 13.80
C LEU A 61 -2.83 -0.19 15.09
N HIS A 62 -3.26 1.07 15.03
CA HIS A 62 -3.38 1.91 16.22
C HIS A 62 -4.39 1.33 17.21
N THR A 63 -5.58 0.93 16.74
CA THR A 63 -6.60 0.29 17.57
C THR A 63 -6.08 -1.01 18.21
N TYR A 64 -5.27 -1.77 17.47
CA TYR A 64 -4.69 -3.04 17.92
C TYR A 64 -3.64 -2.84 19.02
N LEU A 65 -2.76 -1.84 18.86
CA LEU A 65 -1.69 -1.54 19.82
C LEU A 65 -2.15 -0.70 21.02
N GLY A 66 -3.23 0.06 20.85
CA GLY A 66 -3.62 1.13 21.77
C GLY A 66 -2.69 2.35 21.69
N ASP A 67 -3.11 3.43 22.34
CA ASP A 67 -2.49 4.76 22.24
C ASP A 67 -0.98 4.75 22.58
N ASP A 68 -0.62 4.17 23.74
CA ASP A 68 0.78 4.15 24.20
C ASP A 68 1.66 3.26 23.31
N GLY A 69 1.14 2.10 22.90
CA GLY A 69 1.86 1.15 22.04
C GLY A 69 2.13 1.73 20.66
N PHE A 70 1.12 2.38 20.07
CA PHE A 70 1.25 3.02 18.77
C PHE A 70 2.15 4.26 18.83
N ALA A 71 2.07 5.06 19.88
CA ALA A 71 2.98 6.19 20.08
C ALA A 71 4.44 5.70 20.17
N GLY A 72 4.71 4.62 20.93
CA GLY A 72 6.04 4.01 21.02
C GLY A 72 6.56 3.49 19.67
N LEU A 73 5.69 2.81 18.91
CA LEU A 73 6.00 2.38 17.53
C LEU A 73 6.34 3.57 16.64
N GLY A 74 5.51 4.62 16.65
CA GLY A 74 5.71 5.81 15.84
C GLY A 74 7.04 6.50 16.13
N GLN A 75 7.42 6.63 17.40
CA GLN A 75 8.72 7.21 17.77
C GLN A 75 9.90 6.39 17.22
N THR A 76 9.86 5.07 17.41
CA THR A 76 10.93 4.17 16.96
C THR A 76 11.02 4.15 15.43
N TYR A 77 9.88 4.17 14.74
CA TYR A 77 9.82 4.26 13.29
C TYR A 77 10.39 5.57 12.76
N ILE A 78 10.03 6.72 13.35
CA ILE A 78 10.55 8.04 12.93
C ILE A 78 12.08 8.09 13.06
N ASP A 79 12.63 7.50 14.12
CA ASP A 79 14.09 7.48 14.33
C ASP A 79 14.82 6.60 13.30
N ALA A 80 14.19 5.49 12.88
CA ALA A 80 14.76 4.57 11.90
C ALA A 80 14.50 4.99 10.43
N SER A 81 13.41 5.70 10.18
CA SER A 81 12.90 6.08 8.85
C SER A 81 12.53 7.57 8.82
N PRO A 82 13.51 8.49 8.87
CA PRO A 82 13.25 9.91 8.79
C PRO A 82 12.57 10.27 7.46
N SER A 83 11.68 11.27 7.49
CA SER A 83 10.96 11.69 6.29
C SER A 83 11.93 12.16 5.19
N ASP A 84 11.81 11.56 4.03
CA ASP A 84 12.61 11.82 2.83
C ASP A 84 11.77 12.38 1.67
N GLN A 85 10.47 12.62 1.91
CA GLN A 85 9.53 13.21 0.97
C GLN A 85 8.99 14.53 1.53
N PHE A 86 8.69 15.46 0.63
CA PHE A 86 8.01 16.72 1.01
C PHE A 86 6.56 16.49 1.44
N SER A 87 5.92 15.43 0.96
CA SER A 87 4.54 15.10 1.30
C SER A 87 4.48 14.08 2.43
N VAL A 88 3.82 14.45 3.52
CA VAL A 88 3.59 13.58 4.69
C VAL A 88 2.75 12.34 4.34
N ARG A 89 1.97 12.40 3.26
CA ARG A 89 1.17 11.26 2.76
C ARG A 89 2.00 9.99 2.57
N TRP A 90 3.27 10.13 2.19
CA TRP A 90 4.15 8.99 1.91
C TRP A 90 4.99 8.55 3.10
N PHE A 91 4.78 9.16 4.27
CA PHE A 91 5.63 8.92 5.42
C PHE A 91 5.52 7.47 5.91
N GLY A 92 4.31 6.91 5.95
CA GLY A 92 4.05 5.56 6.43
C GLY A 92 4.51 4.40 5.53
N ARG A 93 4.95 4.67 4.30
CA ARG A 93 5.16 3.65 3.26
C ARG A 93 6.19 2.57 3.62
N HIS A 94 7.13 2.88 4.51
CA HIS A 94 8.14 1.93 4.95
C HIS A 94 7.76 1.21 6.25
N LEU A 95 6.65 1.57 6.91
CA LEU A 95 6.22 0.96 8.17
C LEU A 95 6.01 -0.56 8.05
N PRO A 96 5.36 -1.11 6.99
CA PRO A 96 5.23 -2.56 6.86
C PRO A 96 6.59 -3.25 6.84
N ARG A 97 7.53 -2.78 6.02
CA ARG A 97 8.89 -3.32 5.95
C ARG A 97 9.63 -3.19 7.29
N PHE A 98 9.53 -2.03 7.93
CA PHE A 98 10.15 -1.77 9.23
C PHE A 98 9.70 -2.81 10.28
N LEU A 99 8.40 -3.10 10.35
CA LEU A 99 7.83 -4.10 11.27
C LEU A 99 8.32 -5.52 10.95
N ALA A 100 8.55 -5.85 9.67
CA ALA A 100 9.08 -7.16 9.26
C ALA A 100 10.57 -7.35 9.54
N GLU A 101 11.34 -6.26 9.67
CA GLU A 101 12.81 -6.31 9.72
C GLU A 101 13.41 -5.85 11.07
N THR A 102 12.61 -5.23 11.96
CA THR A 102 13.13 -4.57 13.17
C THR A 102 12.63 -5.22 14.47
N PRO A 103 13.53 -5.74 15.33
CA PRO A 103 13.15 -6.21 16.66
C PRO A 103 12.64 -5.06 17.56
N PRO A 104 11.68 -5.32 18.48
CA PRO A 104 11.05 -6.62 18.76
C PRO A 104 9.86 -6.94 17.82
N TYR A 105 9.54 -6.08 16.85
CA TYR A 105 8.35 -6.23 16.01
C TYR A 105 8.38 -7.46 15.09
N THR A 106 9.56 -7.98 14.78
CA THR A 106 9.72 -9.25 14.06
C THR A 106 9.09 -10.45 14.77
N GLU A 107 8.87 -10.36 16.08
CA GLU A 107 8.20 -11.39 16.88
C GLU A 107 6.66 -11.21 16.91
N GLN A 108 6.14 -10.16 16.28
CA GLN A 108 4.72 -9.77 16.25
C GLN A 108 4.24 -9.65 14.80
N PRO A 109 4.13 -10.78 14.06
CA PRO A 109 3.77 -10.79 12.65
C PRO A 109 2.41 -10.14 12.34
N GLU A 110 1.50 -10.12 13.32
CA GLU A 110 0.21 -9.44 13.25
C GLU A 110 0.34 -7.95 12.91
N LEU A 111 1.37 -7.27 13.44
CA LEU A 111 1.56 -5.84 13.20
C LEU A 111 1.98 -5.59 11.76
N ASN A 112 2.91 -6.39 11.26
CA ASN A 112 3.37 -6.30 9.87
C ASN A 112 2.21 -6.55 8.90
N GLU A 113 1.48 -7.66 9.06
CA GLU A 113 0.42 -8.00 8.10
C GLU A 113 -0.74 -7.01 8.13
N LEU A 114 -1.08 -6.47 9.30
CA LEU A 114 -2.06 -5.39 9.41
C LEU A 114 -1.57 -4.11 8.73
N ALA A 115 -0.30 -3.74 8.91
CA ALA A 115 0.29 -2.59 8.22
C ALA A 115 0.35 -2.79 6.69
N VAL A 116 0.68 -4.00 6.20
CA VAL A 116 0.66 -4.33 4.76
C VAL A 116 -0.75 -4.11 4.21
N PHE A 117 -1.78 -4.59 4.90
CA PHE A 117 -3.17 -4.45 4.48
C PHE A 117 -3.63 -2.98 4.46
N GLU A 118 -3.39 -2.23 5.53
CA GLU A 118 -3.76 -0.81 5.63
C GLU A 118 -3.02 0.08 4.63
N TRP A 119 -1.74 -0.21 4.40
CA TRP A 119 -1.00 0.52 3.38
C TRP A 119 -1.53 0.25 1.97
N ALA A 120 -1.86 -1.00 1.65
CA ALA A 120 -2.46 -1.35 0.35
C ALA A 120 -3.84 -0.70 0.14
N LEU A 121 -4.65 -0.57 1.19
CA LEU A 121 -5.90 0.20 1.16
C LEU A 121 -5.64 1.68 0.86
N SER A 122 -4.67 2.28 1.53
CA SER A 122 -4.28 3.68 1.32
C SER A 122 -3.76 3.91 -0.10
N GLU A 123 -2.94 3.01 -0.63
CA GLU A 123 -2.46 3.10 -2.01
C GLU A 123 -3.56 2.92 -3.06
N ALA A 124 -4.52 2.02 -2.81
CA ALA A 124 -5.67 1.85 -3.68
C ALA A 124 -6.56 3.10 -3.68
N PHE A 125 -6.68 3.77 -2.54
CA PHE A 125 -7.47 5.00 -2.39
C PHE A 125 -6.87 6.15 -3.21
N ASP A 126 -5.58 6.42 -3.04
CA ASP A 126 -4.88 7.54 -3.69
C ASP A 126 -4.39 7.26 -5.10
N ALA A 127 -4.63 6.05 -5.60
CA ALA A 127 -4.25 5.68 -6.95
C ALA A 127 -4.89 6.60 -7.99
N ALA A 128 -4.09 6.93 -9.01
CA ALA A 128 -4.52 7.73 -10.15
C ALA A 128 -5.76 7.14 -10.84
N GLU A 129 -6.62 8.02 -11.32
CA GLU A 129 -7.76 7.64 -12.17
C GLU A 129 -7.27 7.01 -13.48
N SER A 130 -8.03 6.03 -13.98
CA SER A 130 -7.88 5.49 -15.32
C SER A 130 -9.24 5.17 -15.91
N THR A 131 -9.38 5.31 -17.22
CA THR A 131 -10.55 4.81 -17.93
C THR A 131 -10.62 3.29 -17.83
N LEU A 132 -11.82 2.76 -17.67
CA LEU A 132 -12.08 1.33 -17.56
C LEU A 132 -12.50 0.76 -18.90
N LEU A 133 -12.04 -0.45 -19.19
CA LEU A 133 -12.49 -1.21 -20.35
C LEU A 133 -13.99 -1.51 -20.18
N SER A 134 -14.79 -1.20 -21.18
CA SER A 134 -16.22 -1.52 -21.19
C SER A 134 -16.48 -2.93 -21.74
N HIS A 135 -17.62 -3.51 -21.37
CA HIS A 135 -18.09 -4.76 -21.97
C HIS A 135 -18.25 -4.67 -23.48
N ALA A 136 -18.75 -3.53 -23.98
CA ALA A 136 -18.90 -3.28 -25.40
C ALA A 136 -17.54 -3.32 -26.14
N GLN A 137 -16.47 -2.80 -25.55
CA GLN A 137 -15.12 -2.89 -26.13
C GLN A 137 -14.61 -4.33 -26.10
N LEU A 138 -14.79 -5.07 -25.00
CA LEU A 138 -14.31 -6.44 -24.88
C LEU A 138 -14.93 -7.37 -25.95
N VAL A 139 -16.23 -7.24 -26.24
CA VAL A 139 -16.90 -8.07 -27.26
C VAL A 139 -16.52 -7.71 -28.70
N THR A 140 -15.87 -6.57 -28.92
CA THR A 140 -15.36 -6.17 -30.25
C THR A 140 -13.98 -6.72 -30.57
N ILE A 141 -13.32 -7.38 -29.63
CA ILE A 141 -12.02 -8.02 -29.85
C ILE A 141 -12.18 -9.17 -30.84
N ASP A 142 -11.38 -9.15 -31.91
CA ASP A 142 -11.33 -10.23 -32.91
C ASP A 142 -11.05 -11.58 -32.21
N PRO A 143 -11.87 -12.63 -32.44
CA PRO A 143 -11.62 -13.99 -31.96
C PRO A 143 -10.16 -14.47 -32.14
N ASN A 144 -9.49 -14.09 -33.23
CA ASN A 144 -8.11 -14.47 -33.51
C ASN A 144 -7.07 -13.72 -32.68
N ALA A 145 -7.44 -12.58 -32.08
CA ALA A 145 -6.55 -11.79 -31.23
C ALA A 145 -6.52 -12.28 -29.76
N TRP A 146 -7.50 -13.10 -29.36
CA TRP A 146 -7.61 -13.60 -27.99
C TRP A 146 -6.37 -14.32 -27.47
N PRO A 147 -5.72 -15.24 -28.21
CA PRO A 147 -4.52 -15.92 -27.72
C PRO A 147 -3.41 -14.96 -27.30
N SER A 148 -3.27 -13.84 -28.02
CA SER A 148 -2.26 -12.79 -27.76
C SER A 148 -2.75 -11.67 -26.84
N LEU A 149 -3.97 -11.74 -26.31
CA LEU A 149 -4.55 -10.68 -25.49
C LEU A 149 -3.75 -10.50 -24.20
N THR A 150 -3.27 -9.28 -23.97
CA THR A 150 -2.69 -8.83 -22.69
C THR A 150 -3.62 -7.80 -22.05
N LEU A 151 -3.56 -7.70 -20.72
CA LEU A 151 -4.36 -6.75 -19.96
C LEU A 151 -3.51 -5.73 -19.22
N HIS A 152 -4.07 -4.54 -19.05
CA HIS A 152 -3.59 -3.56 -18.11
C HIS A 152 -4.65 -3.38 -17.03
N PHE A 153 -4.23 -3.30 -15.78
CA PHE A 153 -5.14 -3.11 -14.65
C PHE A 153 -5.21 -1.65 -14.22
N HIS A 154 -6.34 -1.29 -13.63
CA HIS A 154 -6.58 0.02 -13.05
C HIS A 154 -5.52 0.30 -11.97
N PRO A 155 -4.93 1.51 -11.90
CA PRO A 155 -3.87 1.83 -10.94
C PRO A 155 -4.26 1.64 -9.47
N SER A 156 -5.54 1.57 -9.14
CA SER A 156 -6.02 1.29 -7.78
C SER A 156 -5.97 -0.18 -7.39
N LEU A 157 -5.85 -1.10 -8.35
CA LEU A 157 -5.79 -2.52 -8.02
C LEU A 157 -4.47 -2.81 -7.31
N ARG A 158 -4.58 -3.34 -6.09
CA ARG A 158 -3.48 -3.87 -5.31
C ARG A 158 -3.71 -5.35 -5.09
N ARG A 159 -2.65 -6.13 -5.27
CA ARG A 159 -2.62 -7.54 -4.94
C ARG A 159 -1.57 -7.74 -3.86
N ILE A 160 -1.96 -8.39 -2.77
CA ILE A 160 -1.08 -8.74 -1.64
C ILE A 160 -1.33 -10.18 -1.21
N ASN A 161 -0.37 -10.76 -0.50
CA ASN A 161 -0.50 -12.07 0.14
C ASN A 161 -0.39 -11.90 1.65
N LEU A 162 -1.30 -12.51 2.39
CA LEU A 162 -1.37 -12.44 3.85
C LEU A 162 -1.49 -13.86 4.40
N HIS A 163 -0.73 -14.19 5.45
CA HIS A 163 -0.91 -15.45 6.19
C HIS A 163 -1.94 -15.30 7.30
N SER A 164 -2.41 -14.10 7.60
CA SER A 164 -3.25 -13.82 8.76
C SER A 164 -4.67 -13.38 8.42
N ASN A 165 -5.48 -13.29 9.47
CA ASN A 165 -6.79 -12.64 9.44
C ASN A 165 -6.74 -11.10 9.56
N ALA A 166 -5.64 -10.46 9.12
CA ALA A 166 -5.52 -9.00 9.12
C ALA A 166 -6.71 -8.26 8.45
N PRO A 167 -7.30 -8.72 7.33
CA PRO A 167 -8.48 -8.08 6.76
C PRO A 167 -9.70 -8.10 7.69
N GLN A 168 -9.88 -9.17 8.46
CA GLN A 168 -10.96 -9.29 9.45
C GLN A 168 -10.69 -8.42 10.68
N ILE A 169 -9.45 -8.35 11.15
CA ILE A 169 -9.05 -7.44 12.25
C ILE A 169 -9.31 -5.99 11.83
N TRP A 170 -8.88 -5.61 10.62
CA TRP A 170 -9.12 -4.29 10.07
C TRP A 170 -10.61 -3.98 9.96
N GLN A 171 -11.41 -4.93 9.46
CA GLN A 171 -12.85 -4.74 9.32
C GLN A 171 -13.53 -4.50 10.68
N ALA A 172 -13.16 -5.26 11.70
CA ALA A 172 -13.68 -5.08 13.06
C ALA A 172 -13.27 -3.72 13.64
N ALA A 173 -12.00 -3.33 13.49
CA ALA A 173 -11.50 -2.02 13.94
C ALA A 173 -12.25 -0.86 13.26
N ASN A 174 -12.40 -0.90 11.94
CA ASN A 174 -13.10 0.12 11.16
C ASN A 174 -14.60 0.21 11.55
N GLN A 175 -15.21 -0.91 11.94
CA GLN A 175 -16.60 -0.96 12.43
C GLN A 175 -16.72 -0.66 13.93
N LYS A 176 -15.62 -0.37 14.63
CA LYS A 176 -15.55 -0.16 16.09
C LYS A 176 -16.12 -1.35 16.88
N GLN A 177 -15.85 -2.55 16.40
CA GLN A 177 -16.23 -3.81 17.04
C GLN A 177 -15.05 -4.39 17.82
N ALA A 178 -15.33 -5.41 18.64
CA ALA A 178 -14.27 -6.18 19.29
C ALA A 178 -13.38 -6.83 18.23
N LEU A 179 -12.06 -6.66 18.37
CA LEU A 179 -11.10 -7.24 17.44
C LEU A 179 -11.10 -8.77 17.60
N PRO A 180 -11.16 -9.53 16.49
CA PRO A 180 -10.99 -10.97 16.57
C PRO A 180 -9.56 -11.32 17.02
N GLU A 181 -9.40 -12.50 17.62
CA GLU A 181 -8.07 -13.01 17.94
C GLU A 181 -7.24 -13.16 16.65
N PHE A 182 -5.94 -12.84 16.75
CA PHE A 182 -5.02 -13.04 15.65
C PHE A 182 -4.91 -14.53 15.32
N THR A 183 -5.06 -14.86 14.05
CA THR A 183 -4.85 -16.22 13.54
C THR A 183 -3.93 -16.16 12.35
N ARG A 184 -3.06 -17.17 12.25
CA ARG A 184 -2.11 -17.32 11.15
C ARG A 184 -2.27 -18.69 10.51
N GLN A 185 -2.27 -18.70 9.19
CA GLN A 185 -2.35 -19.87 8.34
C GLN A 185 -0.95 -20.21 7.80
N PRO A 186 -0.66 -21.51 7.55
CA PRO A 186 0.62 -21.92 6.97
C PRO A 186 0.83 -21.38 5.55
N GLU A 187 -0.25 -21.30 4.77
CA GLU A 187 -0.26 -20.84 3.39
C GLU A 187 -0.78 -19.42 3.32
N ALA A 188 -0.18 -18.60 2.45
CA ALA A 188 -0.62 -17.24 2.26
C ALA A 188 -1.88 -17.19 1.40
N GLN A 189 -2.88 -16.45 1.85
CA GLN A 189 -4.07 -16.13 1.07
C GLN A 189 -3.80 -14.89 0.23
N ALA A 190 -4.02 -14.99 -1.08
CA ALA A 190 -3.99 -13.84 -1.97
C ALA A 190 -5.24 -12.96 -1.78
N TRP A 191 -5.04 -11.64 -1.77
CA TRP A 191 -6.09 -10.63 -1.66
C TRP A 191 -5.96 -9.61 -2.78
N SER A 192 -7.11 -9.17 -3.27
CA SER A 192 -7.26 -7.99 -4.12
C SER A 192 -7.87 -6.87 -3.30
N ILE A 193 -7.35 -5.66 -3.49
CA ILE A 193 -7.84 -4.42 -2.88
C ILE A 193 -7.95 -3.40 -4.01
N TRP A 194 -9.08 -2.71 -4.12
CA TRP A 194 -9.28 -1.73 -5.18
C TRP A 194 -10.26 -0.64 -4.76
N ARG A 195 -10.27 0.44 -5.53
CA ARG A 195 -11.24 1.53 -5.40
C ARG A 195 -12.29 1.40 -6.49
N HIS A 196 -13.56 1.45 -6.11
CA HIS A 196 -14.69 1.51 -7.03
C HIS A 196 -15.65 2.61 -6.56
N GLU A 197 -15.91 3.61 -7.40
CA GLU A 197 -16.76 4.76 -7.06
C GLU A 197 -16.41 5.40 -5.69
N GLN A 198 -15.12 5.65 -5.45
CA GLN A 198 -14.58 6.19 -4.18
C GLN A 198 -14.70 5.29 -2.94
N LYS A 199 -15.20 4.05 -3.08
CA LYS A 199 -15.23 3.05 -2.01
C LYS A 199 -14.06 2.09 -2.15
N LEU A 200 -13.38 1.83 -1.05
CA LEU A 200 -12.40 0.75 -0.97
C LEU A 200 -13.12 -0.59 -0.83
N LEU A 201 -12.76 -1.52 -1.69
CA LEU A 201 -13.25 -2.89 -1.73
C LEU A 201 -12.06 -3.84 -1.65
N PHE A 202 -12.29 -5.02 -1.09
CA PHE A 202 -11.28 -6.06 -1.06
C PHE A 202 -11.94 -7.44 -1.02
N ARG A 203 -11.25 -8.45 -1.56
CA ARG A 203 -11.64 -9.86 -1.46
C ARG A 203 -10.45 -10.78 -1.61
N SER A 204 -10.56 -11.95 -1.01
CA SER A 204 -9.61 -13.04 -1.28
C SER A 204 -9.78 -13.55 -2.71
N LEU A 205 -8.68 -14.08 -3.25
CA LEU A 205 -8.61 -14.69 -4.58
C LEU A 205 -8.39 -16.19 -4.42
N SER A 206 -8.94 -17.00 -5.32
CA SER A 206 -8.49 -18.39 -5.40
C SER A 206 -7.04 -18.44 -5.93
N GLU A 207 -6.34 -19.55 -5.73
CA GLU A 207 -4.98 -19.73 -6.26
C GLU A 207 -4.92 -19.51 -7.77
N GLN A 208 -5.88 -20.06 -8.51
CA GLN A 208 -5.95 -19.93 -9.97
C GLN A 208 -6.21 -18.48 -10.40
N GLU A 209 -7.05 -17.75 -9.66
CA GLU A 209 -7.33 -16.35 -9.95
C GLU A 209 -6.11 -15.47 -9.65
N ALA A 210 -5.45 -15.70 -8.52
CA ALA A 210 -4.22 -15.01 -8.14
C ALA A 210 -3.10 -15.26 -9.16
N TYR A 211 -2.93 -16.51 -9.60
CA TYR A 211 -2.01 -16.88 -10.67
C TYR A 211 -2.31 -16.11 -11.96
N ALA A 212 -3.55 -16.15 -12.44
CA ALA A 212 -3.92 -15.48 -13.69
C ALA A 212 -3.74 -13.96 -13.60
N LEU A 213 -4.08 -13.35 -12.47
CA LEU A 213 -3.87 -11.92 -12.23
C LEU A 213 -2.38 -11.56 -12.24
N ASP A 214 -1.57 -12.29 -11.48
CA ASP A 214 -0.12 -12.06 -11.41
C ASP A 214 0.54 -12.23 -12.79
N ALA A 215 0.09 -13.21 -13.58
CA ALA A 215 0.60 -13.46 -14.93
C ALA A 215 0.27 -12.33 -15.91
N PHE A 216 -0.96 -11.81 -15.89
CA PHE A 216 -1.30 -10.62 -16.70
C PHE A 216 -0.52 -9.38 -16.25
N VAL A 217 -0.32 -9.18 -14.95
CA VAL A 217 0.50 -8.06 -14.42
C VAL A 217 1.96 -8.17 -14.89
N GLN A 218 2.47 -9.39 -15.07
CA GLN A 218 3.80 -9.65 -15.64
C GLN A 218 3.85 -9.52 -17.18
N GLY A 219 2.72 -9.23 -17.83
CA GLY A 219 2.63 -9.02 -19.27
C GLY A 219 2.42 -10.29 -20.10
N GLN A 220 2.09 -11.42 -19.46
CA GLN A 220 1.75 -12.65 -20.19
C GLN A 220 0.43 -12.50 -20.94
N CYS A 221 0.32 -13.20 -22.06
CA CYS A 221 -0.88 -13.23 -22.87
C CYS A 221 -1.85 -14.34 -22.45
N PHE A 222 -3.10 -14.23 -22.89
CA PHE A 222 -4.18 -15.17 -22.56
C PHE A 222 -3.80 -16.64 -22.82
N ALA A 223 -3.13 -16.95 -23.94
CA ALA A 223 -2.73 -18.32 -24.25
C ALA A 223 -1.70 -18.88 -23.27
N GLU A 224 -0.70 -18.08 -22.88
CA GLU A 224 0.32 -18.47 -21.90
C GLU A 224 -0.32 -18.75 -20.53
N ILE A 225 -1.28 -17.90 -20.14
CA ILE A 225 -2.01 -18.06 -18.87
C ILE A 225 -2.88 -19.31 -18.91
N CYS A 226 -3.55 -19.60 -20.02
CA CYS A 226 -4.25 -20.87 -20.21
C CYS A 226 -3.30 -22.06 -20.03
N THR A 227 -2.11 -22.03 -20.63
CA THR A 227 -1.13 -23.11 -20.46
C THR A 227 -0.76 -23.34 -19.00
N GLY A 228 -0.52 -22.28 -18.22
CA GLY A 228 -0.21 -22.44 -16.79
C GLY A 228 -1.41 -22.90 -15.96
N LEU A 229 -2.62 -22.42 -16.27
CA LEU A 229 -3.84 -22.86 -15.59
C LEU A 229 -4.14 -24.35 -15.79
N SER A 230 -3.64 -24.97 -16.87
CA SER A 230 -3.75 -26.41 -17.10
C SER A 230 -3.02 -27.26 -16.04
N GLU A 231 -2.17 -26.69 -15.19
CA GLU A 231 -1.59 -27.41 -14.04
C GLU A 231 -2.62 -27.71 -12.94
N TRP A 232 -3.68 -26.89 -12.85
CA TRP A 232 -4.74 -27.04 -11.85
C TRP A 232 -6.07 -27.53 -12.43
N LEU A 233 -6.28 -27.36 -13.74
CA LEU A 233 -7.58 -27.52 -14.39
C LEU A 233 -7.45 -28.42 -15.62
N GLU A 234 -8.52 -29.15 -15.91
CA GLU A 234 -8.65 -29.90 -17.15
C GLU A 234 -8.70 -28.94 -18.36
N GLU A 235 -8.11 -29.33 -19.49
CA GLU A 235 -7.99 -28.47 -20.69
C GLU A 235 -9.35 -27.90 -21.16
N ALA A 236 -10.42 -28.68 -21.00
CA ALA A 236 -11.78 -28.27 -21.38
C ALA A 236 -12.32 -27.09 -20.55
N ASP A 237 -11.83 -26.91 -19.33
CA ASP A 237 -12.34 -25.91 -18.37
C ASP A 237 -11.46 -24.65 -18.29
N VAL A 238 -10.18 -24.73 -18.66
CA VAL A 238 -9.19 -23.66 -18.55
C VAL A 238 -9.67 -22.35 -19.17
N VAL A 239 -10.09 -22.39 -20.45
CA VAL A 239 -10.50 -21.20 -21.20
C VAL A 239 -11.74 -20.58 -20.56
N MET A 240 -12.72 -21.42 -20.17
CA MET A 240 -13.94 -20.96 -19.54
C MET A 240 -13.65 -20.33 -18.17
N LYS A 241 -12.74 -20.91 -17.40
CA LYS A 241 -12.33 -20.39 -16.10
C LYS A 241 -11.65 -19.03 -16.23
N LEU A 242 -10.68 -18.89 -17.13
CA LEU A 242 -10.00 -17.62 -17.37
C LEU A 242 -10.99 -16.55 -17.88
N ALA A 243 -11.89 -16.90 -18.79
CA ALA A 243 -12.95 -16.01 -19.24
C ALA A 243 -13.88 -15.55 -18.10
N SER A 244 -14.18 -16.43 -17.14
CA SER A 244 -14.99 -16.07 -15.97
C SER A 244 -14.28 -15.07 -15.04
N PHE A 245 -12.96 -15.19 -14.89
CA PHE A 245 -12.14 -14.20 -14.16
C PHE A 245 -12.16 -12.86 -14.88
N LEU A 246 -11.96 -12.83 -16.20
CA LEU A 246 -12.04 -11.61 -17.00
C LEU A 246 -13.39 -10.89 -16.84
N GLN A 247 -14.50 -11.63 -16.91
CA GLN A 247 -15.83 -11.05 -16.71
C GLN A 247 -16.00 -10.45 -15.30
N THR A 248 -15.46 -11.14 -14.29
CA THR A 248 -15.47 -10.66 -12.91
C THR A 248 -14.64 -9.39 -12.76
N TRP A 249 -13.41 -9.36 -13.26
CA TRP A 249 -12.52 -8.20 -13.20
C TRP A 249 -13.07 -7.01 -13.99
N LEU A 250 -13.72 -7.25 -15.12
CA LEU A 250 -14.40 -6.20 -15.89
C LEU A 250 -15.54 -5.57 -15.07
N ARG A 251 -16.38 -6.41 -14.44
CA ARG A 251 -17.48 -5.94 -13.57
C ARG A 251 -16.95 -5.18 -12.36
N ASP A 252 -15.89 -5.66 -11.74
CA ASP A 252 -15.30 -5.06 -10.55
C ASP A 252 -14.51 -3.77 -10.88
N GLY A 253 -14.35 -3.44 -12.17
CA GLY A 253 -13.68 -2.23 -12.65
C GLY A 253 -12.16 -2.31 -12.56
N TRP A 254 -11.60 -3.49 -12.72
CA TRP A 254 -10.16 -3.72 -12.59
C TRP A 254 -9.39 -3.52 -13.88
N ILE A 255 -10.03 -3.66 -15.04
CA ILE A 255 -9.35 -3.64 -16.33
C ILE A 255 -9.36 -2.21 -16.88
N ALA A 256 -8.17 -1.67 -17.13
CA ALA A 256 -8.00 -0.33 -17.70
C ALA A 256 -8.14 -0.36 -19.23
N ASP A 257 -8.69 0.72 -19.80
CA ASP A 257 -8.85 0.93 -21.25
C ASP A 257 -7.55 1.41 -21.93
N LYS A 258 -6.38 1.04 -21.39
CA LYS A 258 -5.13 1.29 -22.11
C LYS A 258 -5.06 0.26 -23.22
N ALA A 259 -5.23 0.75 -24.45
CA ALA A 259 -5.15 0.03 -25.73
C ALA A 259 -4.42 -1.31 -25.57
N THR A 260 -5.21 -2.39 -25.53
CA THR A 260 -4.73 -3.77 -25.60
C THR A 260 -3.66 -3.82 -26.68
N GLY A 261 -2.44 -4.17 -26.29
CA GLY A 261 -1.33 -4.26 -27.22
C GLY A 261 -1.60 -5.36 -28.24
N VAL A 262 -2.22 -5.01 -29.36
CA VAL A 262 -1.80 -5.63 -30.62
C VAL A 262 -0.37 -5.16 -30.76
N ALA A 263 0.60 -6.06 -30.52
CA ALA A 263 1.99 -5.78 -30.82
C ALA A 263 2.04 -5.20 -32.24
N LYS A 264 2.40 -3.92 -32.36
CA LYS A 264 2.73 -3.37 -33.66
C LYS A 264 3.96 -4.15 -34.10
N ALA A 265 3.76 -5.03 -35.07
CA ALA A 265 4.86 -5.57 -35.86
C ALA A 265 5.60 -4.36 -36.47
N THR A 266 6.79 -4.10 -35.94
CA THR A 266 7.87 -3.35 -36.57
C THR A 266 9.17 -4.02 -36.20
#